data_AF-A0A352ITI4-F1
#
_entry.id   AF-A0A352ITI4-F1
#
_cell.length_a   1.000
_cell.length_b   1.000
_cell.length_c   1.000
_cell.angle_alpha   90.00
_cell.angle_beta   90.00
_cell.angle_gamma   90.00
#
_symmetry.space_group_name_H-M   'P 1'
#
loop_
_entity.id
_entity.type
_entity.pdbx_description
1 polymer ?
#
loop_
_entity_poly.entity_id
_entity_poly.type
_entity_poly.pdbx_seq_one_letter_code
_entity_poly.pdbx_strand_id
1 'polypeptide(L)'
;EVSFVWAPVEMVSDDPAKAQGLEGEQGRLSQQLALALGEPEKTVTLVSPYFVPGNRGVELFRELESAGVQVRILTNSLEANDVALVHSGYAKYREALLKAGVELFELRKFRSE
;
A
#
# COMPACT_ATOMS: atom_id res chain seq x y z
N GLU A 1 23.54 10.81 -4.24
CA GLU A 1 22.86 11.79 -3.37
C GLU A 1 21.40 11.86 -3.81
N VAL A 2 20.44 11.68 -2.90
CA VAL A 2 19.01 11.71 -3.24
C VAL A 2 18.51 13.13 -3.05
N SER A 3 17.95 13.74 -4.10
CA SER A 3 17.36 15.08 -4.03
C SER A 3 16.03 15.02 -3.28
N PHE A 4 15.85 15.88 -2.29
CA PHE A 4 14.55 16.05 -1.63
C PHE A 4 13.56 16.78 -2.54
N VAL A 5 12.30 16.34 -2.51
CA VAL A 5 11.18 16.99 -3.18
C VAL A 5 10.16 17.38 -2.12
N TRP A 6 9.82 18.66 -2.06
CA TRP A 6 8.73 19.16 -1.21
C TRP A 6 7.39 18.95 -1.91
N ALA A 7 6.41 18.43 -1.19
CA ALA A 7 5.07 18.19 -1.69
C ALA A 7 4.03 18.49 -0.59
N PRO A 8 2.78 18.83 -0.94
CA PRO A 8 1.67 18.81 0.01
C PRO A 8 1.51 17.40 0.61
N VAL A 9 1.35 17.34 1.93
CA VAL A 9 1.16 16.07 2.66
C VAL A 9 -0.04 16.20 3.56
N GLU A 10 -0.90 15.20 3.53
CA GLU A 10 -2.00 15.02 4.47
C GLU A 10 -1.75 13.80 5.33
N MET A 11 -1.95 13.94 6.64
CA MET A 11 -1.87 12.85 7.60
C MET A 11 -3.28 12.46 8.04
N VAL A 12 -3.61 11.19 7.88
CA VAL A 12 -4.88 10.59 8.29
C VAL A 12 -4.65 9.50 9.33
N SER A 13 -5.61 9.31 10.24
CA SER A 13 -5.53 8.30 11.29
C SER A 13 -6.93 7.87 11.74
N ASP A 14 -7.07 6.63 12.23
CA ASP A 14 -8.29 6.19 12.89
C ASP A 14 -8.49 6.94 14.23
N ASP A 15 -9.73 7.07 14.71
CA ASP A 15 -9.97 7.52 16.08
C ASP A 15 -9.50 6.42 17.05
N PRO A 16 -8.77 6.76 18.14
CA PRO A 16 -8.44 5.80 19.19
C PRO A 16 -9.64 5.02 19.75
N ALA A 17 -10.86 5.56 19.69
CA ALA A 17 -12.10 4.90 20.07
C ALA A 17 -12.37 3.59 19.30
N LYS A 18 -11.76 3.40 18.12
CA LYS A 18 -11.75 2.14 17.37
C LYS A 18 -11.33 0.96 18.22
N ALA A 19 -10.33 1.15 19.08
CA ALA A 19 -9.82 0.10 19.96
C ALA A 19 -10.84 -0.36 21.02
N GLN A 20 -11.87 0.45 21.27
CA GLN A 20 -12.95 0.15 22.21
C GLN A 20 -14.14 -0.54 21.54
N GLY A 21 -14.10 -0.73 20.21
CA GLY A 21 -15.20 -1.33 19.44
C GLY A 21 -16.45 -0.44 19.33
N LEU A 22 -16.31 0.86 19.65
CA LEU A 22 -17.41 1.81 19.74
C LEU A 22 -17.64 2.60 18.45
N GLU A 23 -16.77 2.45 17.44
CA GLU A 23 -16.93 3.14 16.17
C GLU A 23 -17.95 2.46 15.24
N GLY A 24 -18.78 3.28 14.59
CA GLY A 24 -19.49 2.90 13.38
C GLY A 24 -18.52 2.73 12.19
N GLU A 25 -19.03 2.31 11.03
CA GLU A 25 -18.17 2.10 9.85
C GLU A 25 -17.55 3.39 9.27
N GLN A 26 -18.00 4.56 9.72
CA GLN A 26 -17.59 5.89 9.26
C GLN A 26 -16.24 6.30 9.87
N GLY A 27 -15.33 6.84 9.07
CA GLY A 27 -14.06 7.41 9.56
C GLY A 27 -12.90 6.42 9.64
N ARG A 28 -13.07 5.19 9.15
CA ARG A 28 -11.97 4.21 9.07
C ARG A 28 -10.84 4.70 8.18
N LEU A 29 -9.60 4.38 8.53
CA LEU A 29 -8.39 4.73 7.76
C LEU A 29 -8.50 4.36 6.28
N SER A 30 -9.12 3.22 5.94
CA SER A 30 -9.30 2.80 4.55
C SER A 30 -10.20 3.75 3.74
N GLN A 31 -11.24 4.33 4.34
CA GLN A 31 -12.09 5.32 3.69
C GLN A 31 -11.34 6.64 3.53
N GLN A 32 -10.61 7.07 4.57
CA GLN A 32 -9.80 8.29 4.51
C GLN A 32 -8.73 8.20 3.42
N LEU A 33 -8.05 7.05 3.30
CA LEU A 33 -7.09 6.81 2.23
C LEU A 33 -7.74 6.77 0.84
N ALA A 34 -8.95 6.22 0.71
CA ALA A 34 -9.67 6.23 -0.57
C ALA A 34 -10.05 7.65 -1.00
N LEU A 35 -10.49 8.49 -0.06
CA LEU A 35 -10.77 9.90 -0.32
C LEU A 35 -9.50 10.67 -0.68
N ALA A 36 -8.39 10.43 0.02
CA ALA A 36 -7.11 11.06 -0.26
C ALA A 36 -6.51 10.64 -1.61
N LEU A 37 -6.76 9.38 -2.04
CA LEU A 37 -6.33 8.89 -3.34
C LEU A 37 -7.08 9.59 -4.49
N GLY A 38 -8.36 9.89 -4.30
CA GLY A 38 -9.20 10.53 -5.31
C GLY A 38 -9.20 9.79 -6.64
N GLU A 39 -9.07 10.54 -7.74
CA GLU A 39 -8.97 10.01 -9.11
C GLU A 39 -7.57 10.34 -9.68
N PRO A 40 -6.56 9.48 -9.44
CA PRO A 40 -5.21 9.74 -9.91
C PRO A 40 -5.15 9.62 -11.45
N GLU A 41 -4.49 10.56 -12.12
CA GLU A 41 -4.46 10.59 -13.59
C GLU A 41 -3.23 9.91 -14.22
N LYS A 42 -2.13 9.77 -13.47
CA LYS A 42 -0.83 9.36 -14.03
C LYS A 42 -0.12 8.29 -13.24
N THR A 43 0.00 8.47 -11.93
CA THR A 43 0.81 7.60 -11.11
C THR A 43 0.27 7.52 -9.69
N VAL A 44 0.30 6.31 -9.13
CA VAL A 44 0.09 6.02 -7.71
C VAL A 44 1.33 5.32 -7.18
N THR A 45 1.92 5.87 -6.12
CA THR A 45 3.01 5.21 -5.39
C THR A 45 2.55 4.89 -3.98
N LEU A 46 2.52 3.60 -3.65
CA LEU A 46 2.23 3.10 -2.32
C LEU A 46 3.51 2.63 -1.65
N VAL A 47 3.81 3.18 -0.47
CA VAL A 47 4.89 2.69 0.39
C VAL A 47 4.23 2.17 1.66
N SER A 48 4.27 0.87 1.86
CA SER A 48 3.66 0.25 3.03
C SER A 48 4.51 -0.91 3.53
N PRO A 49 5.02 -0.85 4.78
CA PRO A 49 5.46 -2.08 5.43
C PRO A 49 4.25 -3.01 5.58
N TYR A 50 4.48 -4.32 5.63
CA TYR A 50 3.43 -5.30 5.94
C TYR A 50 2.20 -5.28 5.01
N PHE A 51 2.43 -5.01 3.72
CA PHE A 51 1.38 -4.84 2.72
C PHE A 51 0.59 -6.11 2.41
N VAL A 52 -0.72 -6.12 2.68
CA VAL A 52 -1.65 -7.20 2.28
C VAL A 52 -2.88 -6.58 1.60
N PRO A 53 -2.99 -6.62 0.27
CA PRO A 53 -4.05 -5.90 -0.46
C PRO A 53 -5.42 -6.59 -0.41
N GLY A 54 -5.45 -7.91 -0.19
CA GLY A 54 -6.65 -8.72 -0.42
C GLY A 54 -7.12 -8.67 -1.88
N ASN A 55 -8.22 -9.39 -2.20
CA ASN A 55 -8.73 -9.44 -3.57
C ASN A 55 -9.19 -8.05 -4.07
N ARG A 56 -9.83 -7.26 -3.20
CA ARG A 56 -10.33 -5.93 -3.56
C ARG A 56 -9.21 -4.94 -3.86
N GLY A 57 -8.11 -5.01 -3.11
CA GLY A 57 -6.94 -4.17 -3.40
C GLY A 57 -6.29 -4.54 -4.74
N VAL A 58 -6.19 -5.83 -5.06
CA VAL A 58 -5.69 -6.28 -6.38
C VAL A 58 -6.56 -5.75 -7.51
N GLU A 59 -7.89 -5.80 -7.37
CA GLU A 59 -8.81 -5.27 -8.38
C GLU A 59 -8.65 -3.75 -8.54
N LEU A 60 -8.60 -3.01 -7.44
CA LEU A 60 -8.38 -1.56 -7.48
C LEU A 60 -7.13 -1.20 -8.27
N PHE A 61 -6.00 -1.88 -8.02
CA PHE A 61 -4.77 -1.59 -8.74
C PHE A 61 -4.84 -2.01 -10.22
N ARG A 62 -5.58 -3.08 -10.54
CA ARG A 62 -5.84 -3.47 -11.93
C ARG A 62 -6.66 -2.42 -12.68
N GLU A 63 -7.70 -1.88 -12.04
CA GLU A 63 -8.53 -0.84 -12.63
C GLU A 63 -7.71 0.43 -12.92
N LEU A 64 -6.85 0.83 -11.98
CA LEU A 64 -5.92 1.95 -12.16
C LEU A 64 -4.95 1.73 -13.34
N GLU A 65 -4.28 0.57 -13.39
CA GLU A 65 -3.39 0.21 -14.49
C GLU A 65 -4.14 0.18 -15.84
N SER A 66 -5.36 -0.37 -15.85
CA SER A 66 -6.20 -0.42 -17.05
C SER A 66 -6.67 0.97 -17.51
N ALA A 67 -6.77 1.93 -16.59
CA ALA A 67 -7.04 3.34 -16.89
C ALA A 67 -5.79 4.13 -17.32
N GLY A 68 -4.62 3.47 -17.41
CA GLY A 68 -3.36 4.10 -17.78
C GLY A 68 -2.63 4.80 -16.64
N VAL A 69 -3.05 4.55 -15.38
CA VAL A 69 -2.41 5.08 -14.18
C VAL A 69 -1.35 4.09 -13.71
N GLN A 70 -0.08 4.48 -13.76
CA GLN A 70 1.03 3.63 -13.33
C GLN A 70 1.00 3.42 -11.82
N VAL A 71 0.95 2.16 -11.37
CA VAL A 71 0.93 1.79 -9.95
C VAL A 71 2.28 1.22 -9.56
N ARG A 72 2.90 1.81 -8.55
CA ARG A 72 4.19 1.37 -7.98
C ARG A 72 4.02 1.10 -6.50
N ILE A 73 4.43 -0.08 -6.04
CA ILE A 73 4.28 -0.48 -4.64
C ILE A 73 5.65 -0.88 -4.09
N LEU A 74 6.06 -0.22 -3.00
CA LEU A 74 7.21 -0.60 -2.19
C LEU A 74 6.73 -1.25 -0.90
N THR A 75 7.12 -2.51 -0.69
CA THR A 75 6.86 -3.27 0.53
C THR A 75 8.13 -3.95 1.03
N ASN A 76 8.10 -4.45 2.27
CA ASN A 76 9.20 -5.23 2.81
C ASN A 76 9.25 -6.63 2.20
N SER A 77 10.46 -7.09 1.83
CA SER A 77 10.69 -8.49 1.47
C SER A 77 10.52 -9.42 2.69
N LEU A 78 10.49 -10.74 2.45
CA LEU A 78 10.51 -11.73 3.53
C LEU A 78 11.75 -11.57 4.42
N GLU A 79 12.89 -11.23 3.83
CA GLU A 79 14.18 -11.05 4.52
C GLU A 79 14.22 -9.77 5.38
N ALA A 80 13.39 -8.78 5.06
CA ALA A 80 13.29 -7.50 5.75
C ALA A 80 12.09 -7.41 6.73
N ASN A 81 11.33 -8.49 6.91
CA ASN A 81 10.20 -8.54 7.84
C ASN A 81 10.51 -9.41 9.06
N ASP A 82 10.19 -8.91 10.26
CA ASP A 82 10.34 -9.67 11.52
C ASP A 82 9.24 -10.73 11.74
N VAL A 83 8.24 -10.79 10.84
CA VAL A 83 7.06 -11.67 10.97
C VAL A 83 6.72 -12.35 9.63
N ALA A 84 7.13 -13.62 9.48
CA ALA A 84 6.92 -14.41 8.27
C ALA A 84 5.43 -14.60 7.89
N LEU A 85 4.52 -14.54 8.87
CA LEU A 85 3.09 -14.73 8.66
C LEU A 85 2.47 -13.62 7.79
N VAL A 86 2.90 -12.37 7.98
CA VAL A 86 2.38 -11.24 7.20
C VAL A 86 2.86 -11.32 5.75
N HIS A 87 4.13 -11.69 5.55
CA HIS A 87 4.66 -11.92 4.21
C HIS A 87 3.91 -13.05 3.48
N SER A 88 3.48 -14.09 4.21
CA SER A 88 2.68 -15.18 3.65
C SER A 88 1.28 -14.72 3.23
N GLY A 89 0.72 -13.71 3.92
CA GLY A 89 -0.51 -13.03 3.51
C GLY A 89 -0.36 -12.28 2.21
N TYR A 90 0.73 -11.51 2.07
CA TYR A 90 1.09 -10.79 0.84
C TYR A 90 1.39 -11.71 -0.34
N ALA A 91 2.21 -12.75 -0.13
CA ALA A 91 2.78 -13.57 -1.19
C ALA A 91 1.73 -14.20 -2.11
N LYS A 92 0.54 -14.48 -1.58
CA LYS A 92 -0.62 -15.01 -2.32
C LYS A 92 -1.12 -14.07 -3.42
N TYR A 93 -0.92 -12.77 -3.28
CA TYR A 93 -1.43 -11.74 -4.19
C TYR A 93 -0.35 -11.23 -5.15
N ARG A 94 0.92 -11.52 -4.90
CA ARG A 94 2.06 -11.03 -5.69
C ARG A 94 1.89 -11.27 -7.18
N GLU A 95 1.59 -12.51 -7.57
CA GLU A 95 1.44 -12.87 -8.98
C GLU A 95 0.27 -12.12 -9.64
N ALA A 96 -0.85 -11.97 -8.92
CA ALA A 96 -2.03 -11.28 -9.44
C ALA A 96 -1.77 -9.77 -9.62
N LEU A 97 -1.00 -9.14 -8.73
CA LEU A 97 -0.56 -7.75 -8.87
C LEU A 97 0.37 -7.57 -10.08
N LEU A 98 1.36 -8.44 -10.25
CA LEU A 98 2.28 -8.37 -11.40
C LEU A 98 1.53 -8.54 -12.73
N LYS A 99 0.59 -9.50 -12.79
CA LYS A 99 -0.27 -9.69 -13.97
C LYS A 99 -1.19 -8.50 -14.24
N ALA A 100 -1.51 -7.71 -13.22
CA ALA A 100 -2.31 -6.50 -13.36
C ALA A 100 -1.51 -5.30 -13.89
N GLY A 101 -0.19 -5.39 -14.01
CA GLY A 101 0.67 -4.29 -14.48
C GLY A 101 1.45 -3.59 -13.37
N VAL A 102 1.14 -3.88 -12.11
CA VAL A 102 1.73 -3.21 -10.94
C VAL A 102 3.24 -3.44 -10.86
N GLU A 103 4.00 -2.36 -10.71
CA GLU A 103 5.43 -2.42 -10.41
C GLU A 103 5.65 -2.68 -8.91
N LEU A 104 6.14 -3.87 -8.58
CA LEU A 104 6.42 -4.26 -7.20
C LEU A 104 7.91 -4.15 -6.88
N PHE A 105 8.22 -3.40 -5.83
CA PHE A 105 9.54 -3.27 -5.24
C PHE A 105 9.51 -3.90 -3.84
N GLU A 106 10.44 -4.83 -3.60
CA GLU A 106 10.60 -5.45 -2.28
C GLU A 106 11.91 -5.00 -1.64
N LEU A 107 11.80 -4.33 -0.50
CA LEU A 107 12.94 -3.85 0.25
C LEU A 107 13.74 -5.04 0.80
N ARG A 108 15.03 -5.10 0.43
CA ARG A 108 15.99 -6.06 1.01
C ARG A 108 16.48 -5.56 2.35
N LYS A 109 16.90 -6.48 3.23
CA LYS A 109 17.50 -6.11 4.50
C LYS A 109 18.75 -5.26 4.27
N PHE A 110 18.85 -4.13 4.96
CA PHE A 110 20.10 -3.37 4.99
C PHE A 110 21.16 -4.22 5.69
N ARG A 111 22.22 -4.58 4.98
CA ARG A 111 23.42 -5.15 5.62
C ARG A 111 24.09 -4.00 6.36
N SER A 112 24.12 -4.06 7.69
CA SER A 112 25.05 -3.27 8.48
C SER A 112 26.46 -3.75 8.15
N GLU A 113 27.32 -2.86 7.64
CA GLU A 113 28.77 -3.07 7.66
C GLU A 113 29.30 -3.09 9.10
#